data_AF-A0A6N7YPS4-F1
#
_entry.id   AF-A0A6N7YPS4-F1
#
_cell.length_a   1.000
_cell.length_b   1.000
_cell.length_c   1.000
_cell.angle_alpha   90.00
_cell.angle_beta   90.00
_cell.angle_gamma   90.00
#
_symmetry.space_group_name_H-M   'P 1'
#
loop_
_entity.id
_entity.type
_entity.pdbx_description
1 polymer ?
#
loop_
_entity_poly.entity_id
_entity_poly.type
_entity_poly.pdbx_seq_one_letter_code
_entity_poly.pdbx_strand_id
1 'polypeptide(L)'
;MSVTFGARTPLGLRVRKLLVSGIPAGSTVVVTCTSKPRARCPFVTRSRAFTTARTSFSFRGLFGDRPLPTGTVVTVTVSDEASRGRRVTLRTLSRGPARRTDACLARGTTRTTTC
;
A
#
# COMPACT_ATOMS: atom_id res chain seq x y z
N MET A 1 8.26 3.59 5.92
CA MET A 1 7.14 2.66 5.65
C MET A 1 7.67 1.23 5.64
N SER A 2 7.00 0.34 6.37
CA SER A 2 7.34 -1.09 6.47
C SER A 2 6.11 -1.96 6.16
N VAL A 3 6.31 -2.96 5.30
CA VAL A 3 5.26 -3.92 4.95
C VAL A 3 5.82 -5.32 5.09
N THR A 4 5.11 -6.16 5.82
CA THR A 4 5.48 -7.55 6.07
C THR A 4 4.35 -8.45 5.60
N PHE A 5 4.69 -9.30 4.63
CA PHE A 5 3.84 -10.39 4.22
C PHE A 5 4.14 -11.62 5.08
N GLY A 6 3.11 -12.41 5.36
CA GLY A 6 3.26 -13.69 6.04
C GLY A 6 3.78 -14.77 5.10
N ALA A 7 3.93 -15.98 5.65
CA ALA A 7 4.23 -17.16 4.86
C ALA A 7 3.16 -17.34 3.77
N ARG A 8 3.63 -17.72 2.57
CA ARG A 8 2.77 -18.02 1.44
C ARG A 8 1.98 -19.28 1.73
N THR A 9 0.67 -19.24 1.52
CA THR A 9 -0.20 -20.43 1.55
C THR A 9 -0.65 -20.78 0.13
N PRO A 10 -1.21 -21.98 -0.11
CA PRO A 10 -1.82 -22.33 -1.41
C PRO A 10 -2.89 -21.31 -1.87
N LEU A 11 -3.52 -20.64 -0.90
CA LEU A 11 -4.54 -19.62 -1.13
C LEU A 11 -3.97 -18.23 -1.46
N GLY A 12 -2.69 -17.97 -1.17
CA GLY A 12 -2.03 -16.70 -1.47
C GLY A 12 -1.11 -16.17 -0.37
N LEU A 13 -0.75 -14.88 -0.46
CA LEU A 13 0.06 -14.17 0.53
C LEU A 13 -0.83 -13.37 1.46
N ARG A 14 -0.66 -13.51 2.78
CA ARG A 14 -1.39 -12.70 3.77
C ARG A 14 -0.57 -11.47 4.16
N VAL A 15 -1.21 -10.32 4.29
CA VAL A 15 -0.57 -9.11 4.82
C VAL A 15 -0.56 -9.20 6.35
N ARG A 16 0.59 -9.46 6.97
CA ARG A 16 0.69 -9.50 8.44
C ARG A 16 0.88 -8.11 9.04
N LYS A 17 1.62 -7.26 8.33
CA LYS A 17 1.90 -5.89 8.77
C LYS A 17 1.91 -4.97 7.57
N LEU A 18 1.17 -3.86 7.66
CA LEU A 18 1.23 -2.78 6.68
C LEU A 18 1.25 -1.48 7.47
N LEU A 19 2.47 -0.98 7.74
CA LEU A 19 2.69 0.16 8.61
C LEU A 19 3.31 1.30 7.80
N VAL A 20 2.57 2.40 7.70
CA VAL A 20 3.05 3.65 7.13
C VAL A 20 3.62 4.45 8.28
N SER A 21 4.89 4.86 8.16
CA SER A 21 5.61 5.62 9.18
C SER A 21 5.93 7.01 8.65
N GLY A 22 5.96 8.01 9.54
CA GLY A 22 6.23 9.40 9.19
C GLY A 22 5.11 9.99 8.32
N ILE A 23 3.88 9.98 8.82
CA ILE A 23 2.72 10.57 8.15
C ILE A 23 2.64 12.05 8.56
N PRO A 24 2.87 13.01 7.66
CA PRO A 24 2.78 14.43 7.99
C PRO A 24 1.33 14.87 8.25
N ALA A 25 1.17 15.96 8.99
CA ALA A 25 -0.14 16.59 9.19
C ALA A 25 -0.70 17.09 7.85
N GLY A 26 -2.02 17.02 7.67
CA GLY A 26 -2.69 17.36 6.41
C GLY A 26 -2.45 16.38 5.26
N SER A 27 -1.88 15.20 5.53
CA SER A 27 -1.66 14.20 4.48
C SER A 27 -2.81 13.21 4.33
N THR A 28 -3.04 12.79 3.10
CA THR A 28 -3.99 11.73 2.74
C THR A 28 -3.24 10.50 2.31
N VAL A 29 -3.51 9.38 2.98
CA VAL A 29 -3.00 8.08 2.58
C VAL A 29 -4.07 7.32 1.81
N VAL A 30 -3.79 7.01 0.56
CA VAL A 30 -4.62 6.20 -0.34
C VAL A 30 -4.01 4.82 -0.50
N VAL A 31 -4.75 3.80 -0.11
CA VAL A 31 -4.40 2.39 -0.32
C VAL A 31 -5.30 1.83 -1.41
N THR A 32 -4.69 1.27 -2.44
CA THR A 32 -5.38 0.62 -3.56
C THR A 32 -4.96 -0.85 -3.62
N CYS A 33 -5.91 -1.77 -3.76
CA CYS A 33 -5.64 -3.18 -4.02
C CYS A 33 -6.24 -3.54 -5.38
N THR A 34 -5.42 -4.12 -6.24
CA THR A 34 -5.82 -4.57 -7.58
C THR A 34 -5.34 -5.99 -7.80
N SER A 35 -6.23 -6.90 -8.22
CA SER A 35 -5.90 -8.28 -8.57
C SER A 35 -6.53 -8.64 -9.91
N LYS A 36 -5.99 -9.65 -10.60
CA LYS A 36 -6.63 -10.31 -11.75
C LYS A 36 -6.92 -11.77 -11.37
N PRO A 37 -8.18 -12.22 -11.29
CA PRO A 37 -9.43 -11.45 -11.43
C PRO A 37 -9.68 -10.48 -10.24
N ARG A 38 -10.45 -9.39 -10.48
CA ARG A 38 -10.68 -8.28 -9.52
C ARG A 38 -11.33 -8.70 -8.19
N ALA A 39 -12.10 -9.79 -8.17
CA ALA A 39 -12.94 -10.21 -7.04
C ALA A 39 -12.17 -10.72 -5.81
N ARG A 40 -10.84 -10.80 -5.85
CA ARG A 40 -10.04 -11.37 -4.76
C ARG A 40 -9.37 -10.34 -3.85
N CYS A 41 -9.33 -9.06 -4.24
CA CYS A 41 -8.93 -7.99 -3.33
C CYS A 41 -10.06 -7.68 -2.33
N PRO A 42 -9.76 -7.48 -1.03
CA PRO A 42 -10.78 -7.14 -0.03
C PRO A 42 -11.43 -5.77 -0.26
N PHE A 43 -10.75 -4.87 -0.97
CA PHE A 43 -11.23 -3.54 -1.34
C PHE A 43 -10.55 -3.11 -2.64
N VAL A 44 -11.10 -2.11 -3.33
CA VAL A 44 -10.46 -1.51 -4.51
C VAL A 44 -9.59 -0.34 -4.08
N THR A 45 -10.18 0.67 -3.43
CA THR A 45 -9.46 1.87 -2.94
C THR A 45 -9.99 2.28 -1.58
N ARG A 46 -9.09 2.70 -0.69
CA ARG A 46 -9.40 3.26 0.63
C ARG A 46 -8.48 4.44 0.89
N SER A 47 -9.06 5.60 1.16
CA SER A 47 -8.32 6.80 1.55
C SER A 47 -8.53 7.10 3.03
N ARG A 48 -7.50 7.68 3.66
CA ARG A 48 -7.59 8.21 5.02
C ARG A 48 -6.80 9.51 5.09
N ALA A 49 -7.50 10.60 5.38
CA ALA A 49 -6.88 11.88 5.70
C ALA A 49 -6.39 11.85 7.16
N PHE A 50 -5.23 12.45 7.38
CA PHE A 50 -4.63 12.66 8.70
C PHE A 50 -4.52 14.17 8.92
N THR A 51 -5.32 14.71 9.82
CA THR A 51 -5.27 16.13 10.21
C THR A 51 -4.03 16.42 11.06
N THR A 52 -3.62 15.46 11.89
CA THR A 52 -2.42 15.54 12.72
C THR A 52 -1.30 14.63 12.22
N ALA A 53 -0.05 15.04 12.45
CA ALA A 53 1.10 14.22 12.13
C ALA A 53 1.08 12.94 12.97
N ARG A 54 1.41 11.81 12.36
CA ARG A 54 1.53 10.52 13.04
C ARG A 54 2.88 9.88 12.79
N THR A 55 3.49 9.41 13.86
CA THR A 55 4.72 8.59 13.80
C THR A 55 4.49 7.34 12.98
N SER A 56 3.33 6.68 13.16
CA SER A 56 2.91 5.57 12.30
C SER A 56 1.41 5.32 12.30
N PHE A 57 0.94 4.62 11.26
CA PHE A 57 -0.41 4.11 11.17
C PHE A 57 -0.43 2.73 10.47
N SER A 58 -1.22 1.80 11.01
CA SER A 58 -1.37 0.45 10.46
C SER A 58 -2.61 0.35 9.56
N PHE A 59 -2.40 0.01 8.29
CA PHE A 59 -3.46 -0.30 7.34
C PHE A 59 -3.73 -1.80 7.21
N ARG A 60 -3.14 -2.64 8.08
CA ARG A 60 -3.39 -4.10 8.08
C ARG A 60 -4.90 -4.40 8.17
N GLY A 61 -5.63 -3.65 8.98
CA GLY A 61 -7.07 -3.84 9.16
C GLY A 61 -7.88 -3.79 7.85
N LEU A 62 -7.41 -3.09 6.82
CA LEU A 62 -8.06 -3.05 5.51
C LEU A 62 -8.04 -4.40 4.78
N PHE A 63 -7.01 -5.22 5.05
CA PHE A 63 -6.82 -6.52 4.40
C PHE A 63 -7.46 -7.68 5.17
N GLY A 64 -7.76 -7.48 6.45
CA GLY A 64 -8.22 -8.53 7.36
C GLY A 64 -7.28 -9.74 7.34
N ASP A 65 -7.86 -10.94 7.38
CA ASP A 65 -7.12 -12.20 7.26
C ASP A 65 -7.25 -12.83 5.85
N ARG A 66 -7.73 -12.07 4.86
CA ARG A 66 -7.88 -12.56 3.49
C ARG A 66 -6.51 -12.75 2.83
N PRO A 67 -6.25 -13.92 2.23
CA PRO A 67 -5.06 -14.13 1.43
C PRO A 67 -5.18 -13.39 0.09
N LEU A 68 -4.09 -12.72 -0.31
CA LEU A 68 -3.97 -12.04 -1.59
C LEU A 68 -3.47 -13.03 -2.64
N PRO A 69 -4.15 -13.18 -3.79
CA PRO A 69 -3.69 -14.07 -4.84
C PRO A 69 -2.40 -13.57 -5.47
N THR A 70 -1.74 -14.45 -6.23
CA THR A 70 -0.58 -14.10 -7.06
C THR A 70 -0.94 -12.99 -8.06
N GLY A 71 -0.04 -12.02 -8.26
CA GLY A 71 -0.23 -10.91 -9.18
C GLY A 71 -1.06 -9.75 -8.62
N THR A 72 -1.43 -9.81 -7.34
CA THR A 72 -2.07 -8.69 -6.62
C THR A 72 -1.09 -7.55 -6.49
N VAL A 73 -1.53 -6.35 -6.82
CA VAL A 73 -0.79 -5.10 -6.70
C VAL A 73 -1.48 -4.25 -5.63
N VAL A 74 -0.78 -4.07 -4.51
CA VAL A 74 -1.15 -3.15 -3.45
C VAL A 74 -0.34 -1.86 -3.64
N THR A 75 -1.02 -0.76 -3.87
CA THR A 75 -0.40 0.57 -3.95
C THR A 75 -0.76 1.37 -2.71
N VAL A 76 0.23 1.95 -2.05
CA VAL A 76 0.02 2.90 -0.95
C VAL A 76 0.61 4.23 -1.38
N THR A 77 -0.24 5.23 -1.50
CA THR A 77 0.13 6.59 -1.85
C THR A 77 -0.09 7.46 -0.62
N VAL A 78 0.95 8.12 -0.14
CA VAL A 78 0.85 9.16 0.89
C VAL A 78 0.98 10.48 0.15
N SER A 79 -0.04 11.33 0.13
CA SER A 79 0.01 12.66 -0.49
C SER A 79 -0.19 13.73 0.58
N ASP A 80 0.62 14.77 0.61
CA ASP A 80 0.36 15.98 1.41
C ASP A 80 -0.21 17.12 0.55
N GLU A 81 -0.80 18.13 1.18
CA GLU A 81 -1.27 19.35 0.48
C GLU A 81 -0.13 20.06 -0.28
N ALA A 82 1.13 19.91 0.18
CA ALA A 82 2.32 20.44 -0.48
C ALA A 82 2.80 19.58 -1.67
N SER A 83 1.99 18.61 -2.10
CA SER A 83 2.17 17.74 -3.26
C SER A 83 3.38 16.79 -3.23
N ARG A 84 4.01 16.53 -2.08
CA ARG A 84 5.04 15.48 -1.98
C ARG A 84 4.33 14.15 -1.76
N GLY A 85 4.16 13.38 -2.82
CA GLY A 85 3.55 12.07 -2.70
C GLY A 85 4.60 10.96 -2.58
N ARG A 86 4.44 9.99 -1.68
CA ARG A 86 5.21 8.73 -1.69
C ARG A 86 4.29 7.61 -2.11
N ARG A 87 4.61 6.94 -3.21
CA ARG A 87 3.90 5.76 -3.70
C ARG A 87 4.75 4.52 -3.47
N VAL A 88 4.22 3.56 -2.71
CA VAL A 88 4.81 2.24 -2.54
C VAL A 88 3.90 1.23 -3.21
N THR A 89 4.40 0.56 -4.23
CA THR A 89 3.71 -0.51 -4.92
C THR A 89 4.30 -1.86 -4.51
N LEU A 90 3.43 -2.77 -4.11
CA LEU A 90 3.76 -4.11 -3.67
C LEU A 90 3.04 -5.09 -4.58
N ARG A 91 3.80 -5.95 -5.25
CA ARG A 91 3.24 -6.97 -6.14
C ARG A 91 3.48 -8.35 -5.56
N THR A 92 2.42 -9.11 -5.32
CA THR A 92 2.54 -10.52 -4.96
C THR A 92 3.05 -11.30 -6.18
N LEU A 93 4.14 -12.04 -6.00
CA LEU A 93 4.75 -12.84 -7.06
C LEU A 93 4.23 -14.28 -7.02
N SER A 94 4.48 -15.07 -8.06
CA SER A 94 4.16 -16.51 -8.11
C SER A 94 5.10 -17.34 -7.26
N ARG A 95 6.30 -16.83 -6.96
CA ARG A 95 7.30 -17.43 -6.07
C ARG A 95 7.99 -16.32 -5.27
N GLY A 96 8.36 -16.61 -4.03
CA GLY A 96 9.11 -15.69 -3.17
C GLY A 96 8.29 -14.57 -2.50
N PRO A 97 8.96 -13.63 -1.82
CA PRO A 97 8.32 -12.48 -1.17
C PRO A 97 7.71 -11.52 -2.20
N ALA A 98 6.79 -10.65 -1.76
CA ALA A 98 6.22 -9.65 -2.64
C ALA A 98 7.30 -8.67 -3.13
N ARG A 99 7.24 -8.30 -4.41
CA ARG A 99 8.13 -7.29 -4.98
C ARG A 99 7.68 -5.91 -4.51
N ARG A 100 8.58 -5.18 -3.86
CA ARG A 100 8.38 -3.81 -3.44
C ARG A 100 8.97 -2.84 -4.45
N THR A 101 8.28 -1.75 -4.71
CA THR A 101 8.73 -0.65 -5.56
C THR A 101 8.32 0.65 -4.89
N ASP A 102 9.30 1.47 -4.54
CA ASP A 102 9.08 2.80 -3.97
C ASP A 102 9.23 3.83 -5.10
N ALA A 103 8.35 4.82 -5.11
CA ALA A 103 8.37 5.90 -6.07
C ALA A 103 7.90 7.20 -5.39
N CYS A 104 8.57 8.29 -5.75
CA CYS A 104 8.28 9.64 -5.32
C CYS A 104 7.38 10.26 -6.37
N LEU A 105 6.20 10.69 -5.97
CA LEU A 105 5.33 11.53 -6.80
C LEU A 105 5.84 12.97 -6.67
N ALA A 106 6.20 13.55 -7.82
CA ALA A 106 6.59 14.94 -7.90
C ALA A 106 5.39 15.86 -7.64
N ARG A 107 5.68 17.10 -7.20
CA ARG A 107 4.64 18.10 -6.90
C ARG A 107 3.66 18.27 -8.07
N GLY A 108 2.36 18.33 -7.77
CA GLY A 108 1.28 18.59 -8.73
C GLY A 108 1.01 17.50 -9.76
N THR A 109 1.63 16.31 -9.66
CA THR A 109 1.48 15.28 -10.71
C THR A 109 1.19 13.88 -10.16
N THR A 110 0.33 13.14 -10.87
CA THR A 110 0.13 11.69 -10.72
C THR A 110 1.31 10.87 -11.28
N ARG A 111 2.33 11.55 -11.83
CA ARG A 111 3.49 10.94 -12.47
C ARG A 111 4.47 10.47 -11.40
N THR A 112 4.82 9.19 -11.47
CA THR A 112 5.68 8.53 -10.49
C THR A 112 7.12 8.63 -10.96
N THR A 113 7.99 9.23 -10.15
CA THR A 113 9.46 9.26 -10.31
C THR A 113 10.08 8.29 -9.31
N THR A 114 11.22 7.67 -9.63
CA THR A 114 11.90 6.77 -8.68
C THR A 114 12.40 7.60 -7.49
N CYS A 115 12.08 7.20 -6.25
CA CYS A 115 12.92 7.53 -5.10
C CYS A 115 13.97 6.40 -5.00
#